data_AF-A0A2N6PJB7-F1
#
_entry.id   AF-A0A2N6PJB7-F1
#
_cell.length_a   1.000
_cell.length_b   1.000
_cell.length_c   1.000
_cell.angle_alpha   90.00
_cell.angle_beta   90.00
_cell.angle_gamma   90.00
#
_symmetry.space_group_name_H-M   'P 1'
#
loop_
_entity.id
_entity.type
_entity.pdbx_description
1 polymer ?
#
loop_
_entity_poly.entity_id
_entity_poly.type
_entity_poly.pdbx_seq_one_letter_code
_entity_poly.pdbx_strand_id
1 'polypeptide(L)'
;MTPSFLAISFVNPIFPQTCCVRSCLRPASAARVGPDSTGSPDPECPVPHSSPDGLSYPEKDGTGMSRGHRPIQHSTRNRVFVPLISAPATAPFLTPADAAALNAELSGEPDSRFKLLPRLLRRAGFYHHRATRAVEALIPASAPEAAAALAALSALEPRARGTQRLDVRVDVPTDETGRVIETSVEVQQGRLGDCWFAAALAACEHTRPGFTASLIESLPNGLIQVRLRTGLRARAVTISPFVPARHRAGDSRGRANLASLVEKAAAVTFGRGTYTGIEHGFSGNAFYLLTGQVTPARPVPRLATVQTWLEAGRPVVASTLLRWKPARLIPREDDPGRQIAVMNGHVYVVCGIARVDEDGRPLPDGAGPLRIHLRNPLGGADPRPGSRHPRRTDLYLSEAQFRRIFLSVNVGPILTDA
;
A
#
# COMPACT_ATOMS: atom_id res chain seq x y z
N MET A 1 -0.35 -45.50 10.47
CA MET A 1 0.78 -44.58 10.68
C MET A 1 0.31 -43.17 10.33
N THR A 2 0.22 -42.27 11.30
CA THR A 2 -0.14 -40.86 11.09
C THR A 2 1.14 -40.02 10.95
N PRO A 3 1.23 -39.10 9.98
CA PRO A 3 2.40 -38.23 9.85
C PRO A 3 2.33 -37.09 10.87
N SER A 4 3.31 -37.02 11.77
CA SER A 4 3.49 -35.91 12.70
C SER A 4 3.91 -34.64 11.94
N PHE A 5 3.05 -33.64 11.87
CA PHE A 5 3.41 -32.33 11.33
C PHE A 5 4.30 -31.57 12.30
N LEU A 6 5.55 -31.30 11.89
CA LEU A 6 6.49 -30.49 12.65
C LEU A 6 6.06 -29.02 12.61
N ALA A 7 5.63 -28.47 13.74
CA ALA A 7 5.27 -27.06 13.86
C ALA A 7 6.54 -26.17 13.87
N ILE A 8 6.92 -25.64 12.70
CA ILE A 8 8.01 -24.65 12.61
C ILE A 8 7.48 -23.28 13.05
N SER A 9 7.83 -22.88 14.27
CA SER A 9 7.60 -21.53 14.78
C SER A 9 8.48 -20.52 14.04
N PHE A 10 7.89 -19.78 13.09
CA PHE A 10 8.58 -18.68 12.42
C PHE A 10 8.69 -17.46 13.35
N VAL A 11 9.87 -17.25 13.92
CA VAL A 11 10.24 -15.97 14.52
C VAL A 11 10.34 -14.94 13.40
N ASN A 12 9.56 -13.86 13.52
CA ASN A 12 9.60 -12.73 12.61
C ASN A 12 10.99 -12.05 12.70
N PRO A 13 11.84 -12.05 11.66
CA PRO A 13 13.09 -11.32 11.72
C PRO A 13 12.80 -9.83 11.64
N ILE A 14 12.99 -9.14 12.78
CA ILE A 14 12.86 -7.69 12.88
C ILE A 14 14.05 -7.04 12.16
N PHE A 15 13.93 -6.87 10.85
CA PHE A 15 14.82 -5.98 10.09
C PHE A 15 14.41 -4.52 10.34
N PRO A 16 15.37 -3.59 10.55
CA PRO A 16 15.05 -2.20 10.82
C PRO A 16 14.35 -1.55 9.61
N GLN A 17 13.12 -1.06 9.85
CA GLN A 17 12.24 -0.50 8.82
C GLN A 17 12.49 1.00 8.61
N THR A 18 13.37 1.35 7.67
CA THR A 18 13.51 2.74 7.17
C THR A 18 13.70 2.80 5.65
N CYS A 19 12.61 2.71 4.89
CA CYS A 19 12.61 3.21 3.52
C CYS A 19 12.33 4.72 3.54
N CYS A 20 13.19 5.51 2.90
CA CYS A 20 13.12 6.98 2.97
C CYS A 20 12.80 7.60 1.60
N VAL A 21 11.52 7.77 1.28
CA VAL A 21 11.09 8.54 0.08
C VAL A 21 10.91 10.01 0.46
N ARG A 22 12.02 10.69 0.81
CA ARG A 22 12.02 12.14 1.12
C ARG A 22 12.60 13.03 0.00
N SER A 23 13.28 12.47 -1.00
CA SER A 23 14.07 13.25 -1.99
C SER A 23 13.63 13.14 -3.46
N CYS A 24 12.45 12.58 -3.76
CA CYS A 24 11.98 12.41 -5.15
C CYS A 24 11.00 13.49 -5.66
N LEU A 25 10.72 14.55 -4.88
CA LEU A 25 9.60 15.47 -5.12
C LEU A 25 9.98 16.96 -5.13
N ARG A 26 10.85 17.36 -6.08
CA ARG A 26 10.89 18.73 -6.62
C ARG A 26 11.19 18.68 -8.13
N PRO A 27 10.33 19.21 -9.01
CA PRO A 27 10.78 19.66 -10.32
C PRO A 27 11.59 20.94 -10.13
N ALA A 28 12.76 21.04 -10.73
CA ALA A 28 13.53 22.28 -10.74
C ALA A 28 12.86 23.27 -11.70
N SER A 29 12.33 24.38 -11.18
CA SER A 29 11.91 25.52 -11.99
C SER A 29 13.15 26.27 -12.46
N ALA A 30 13.53 26.08 -13.73
CA ALA A 30 14.61 26.85 -14.35
C ALA A 30 14.14 28.30 -14.57
N ALA A 31 14.61 29.22 -13.73
CA ALA A 31 14.58 30.64 -14.05
C ALA A 31 15.59 30.93 -15.16
N ARG A 32 15.23 31.79 -16.11
CA ARG A 32 16.14 32.26 -17.16
C ARG A 32 17.15 33.24 -16.55
N VAL A 33 18.41 33.14 -16.99
CA VAL A 33 19.43 34.17 -16.77
C VAL A 33 19.88 34.67 -18.14
N GLY A 34 19.74 35.97 -18.37
CA GLY A 34 20.43 36.70 -19.44
C GLY A 34 21.78 37.26 -18.92
N PRO A 35 22.69 37.68 -19.82
CA PRO A 35 24.07 37.99 -19.43
C PRO A 35 24.27 39.41 -18.88
N ASP A 36 25.50 39.61 -18.38
CA ASP A 36 26.19 40.88 -18.08
C ASP A 36 25.73 41.73 -16.88
N SER A 37 26.52 41.70 -15.80
CA SER A 37 27.40 42.84 -15.44
C SER A 37 28.28 42.58 -14.20
N THR A 38 29.56 42.96 -14.32
CA THR A 38 30.61 43.21 -13.31
C THR A 38 30.23 43.59 -11.86
N GLY A 39 30.99 43.09 -10.86
CA GLY A 39 31.14 43.74 -9.54
C GLY A 39 31.45 42.82 -8.33
N SER A 40 32.58 43.07 -7.63
CA SER A 40 33.06 42.40 -6.40
C SER A 40 32.35 42.87 -5.11
N PRO A 41 32.73 42.43 -3.88
CA PRO A 41 33.29 41.16 -3.39
C PRO A 41 32.47 40.52 -2.24
N ASP A 42 32.90 39.35 -1.75
CA ASP A 42 32.28 38.61 -0.62
C ASP A 42 32.42 39.29 0.77
N PRO A 43 31.48 39.04 1.70
CA PRO A 43 31.71 39.09 3.14
C PRO A 43 31.80 37.68 3.76
N GLU A 44 32.72 37.53 4.71
CA GLU A 44 33.07 36.29 5.40
C GLU A 44 31.94 35.77 6.33
N CYS A 45 31.86 34.44 6.50
CA CYS A 45 31.06 33.80 7.56
C CYS A 45 32.00 33.12 8.58
N PRO A 46 31.80 33.34 9.90
CA PRO A 46 32.73 32.86 10.92
C PRO A 46 32.59 31.37 11.25
N VAL A 47 33.71 30.75 11.60
CA VAL A 47 33.82 29.39 12.11
C VAL A 47 33.80 29.41 13.66
N PRO A 48 33.07 28.51 14.34
CA PRO A 48 33.29 28.22 15.76
C PRO A 48 34.13 26.94 15.96
N HIS A 49 35.08 27.01 16.90
CA HIS A 49 35.97 25.91 17.28
C HIS A 49 35.41 25.01 18.40
N SER A 50 35.90 23.76 18.43
CA SER A 50 36.19 22.88 19.60
C SER A 50 35.12 22.56 20.66
N SER A 51 34.81 21.26 20.79
CA SER A 51 35.04 20.32 21.94
C SER A 51 34.98 20.83 23.40
N PRO A 52 34.61 20.00 24.42
CA PRO A 52 34.96 18.57 24.50
C PRO A 52 33.96 17.62 25.24
N ASP A 53 34.50 16.47 25.66
CA ASP A 53 34.12 15.56 26.74
C ASP A 53 33.21 14.34 26.47
N GLY A 54 33.85 13.18 26.67
CA GLY A 54 33.26 11.86 26.58
C GLY A 54 32.36 11.49 27.76
N LEU A 55 31.56 10.44 27.54
CA LEU A 55 30.84 9.73 28.58
C LEU A 55 31.15 8.23 28.49
N SER A 56 31.54 7.68 29.63
CA SER A 56 31.81 6.26 29.84
C SER A 56 30.51 5.47 30.00
N TYR A 57 30.52 4.21 29.56
CA TYR A 57 29.48 3.23 29.89
C TYR A 57 29.86 2.50 31.18
N PRO A 58 28.97 2.39 32.18
CA PRO A 58 29.18 1.49 33.30
C PRO A 58 28.78 0.06 32.92
N GLU A 59 29.64 -0.89 33.23
CA GLU A 59 29.24 -2.29 33.39
C GLU A 59 28.17 -2.40 34.49
N LYS A 60 27.26 -3.37 34.36
CA LYS A 60 26.46 -3.84 35.48
C LYS A 60 26.42 -5.36 35.49
N ASP A 61 26.98 -5.90 36.56
CA ASP A 61 26.93 -7.32 36.92
C ASP A 61 25.50 -7.84 37.05
N GLY A 62 25.36 -9.13 36.81
CA GLY A 62 24.11 -9.84 36.99
C GLY A 62 23.80 -10.13 38.47
N THR A 63 22.50 -10.27 38.76
CA THR A 63 22.01 -11.07 39.88
C THR A 63 20.68 -11.70 39.43
N GLY A 64 20.55 -13.01 39.61
CA GLY A 64 19.36 -13.74 39.17
C GLY A 64 18.22 -13.67 40.19
N MET A 65 16.98 -13.78 39.72
CA MET A 65 15.85 -14.21 40.55
C MET A 65 14.95 -15.21 39.81
N SER A 66 14.25 -16.01 40.60
CA SER A 66 13.66 -17.30 40.24
C SER A 66 12.31 -17.20 39.49
N ARG A 67 12.03 -18.22 38.67
CA ARG A 67 10.72 -18.42 38.04
C ARG A 67 9.74 -19.08 39.01
N GLY A 68 8.76 -18.34 39.49
CA GLY A 68 7.57 -18.90 40.16
C GLY A 68 6.41 -19.05 39.19
N HIS A 69 6.01 -20.28 38.85
CA HIS A 69 4.76 -20.52 38.12
C HIS A 69 3.55 -20.34 39.05
N ARG A 70 2.52 -19.63 38.59
CA ARG A 70 1.15 -19.70 39.14
C ARG A 70 0.18 -20.12 38.04
N PRO A 71 -0.82 -20.98 38.33
CA PRO A 71 -1.80 -21.42 37.35
C PRO A 71 -2.82 -20.30 37.06
N ILE A 72 -3.24 -20.19 35.80
CA ILE A 72 -4.30 -19.27 35.38
C ILE A 72 -5.66 -19.96 35.60
N GLN A 73 -6.48 -19.41 36.49
CA GLN A 73 -7.87 -19.84 36.64
C GLN A 73 -8.73 -19.27 35.49
N HIS A 74 -9.45 -20.13 34.79
CA HIS A 74 -10.42 -19.71 33.77
C HIS A 74 -11.69 -19.15 34.43
N SER A 75 -11.87 -17.82 34.38
CA SER A 75 -13.11 -17.17 34.79
C SER A 75 -14.09 -17.09 33.61
N THR A 76 -15.14 -17.90 33.64
CA THR A 76 -16.28 -17.83 32.72
C THR A 76 -17.17 -16.63 33.05
N ARG A 77 -16.89 -15.48 32.43
CA ARG A 77 -17.79 -14.31 32.50
C ARG A 77 -18.75 -14.29 31.32
N ASN A 78 -20.03 -14.54 31.61
CA ASN A 78 -21.15 -14.29 30.71
C ASN A 78 -21.07 -12.87 30.14
N ARG A 79 -21.10 -12.76 28.80
CA ARG A 79 -21.25 -11.47 28.13
C ARG A 79 -22.74 -11.12 28.09
N VAL A 80 -23.13 -10.13 28.89
CA VAL A 80 -24.43 -9.47 28.72
C VAL A 80 -24.41 -8.75 27.38
N PHE A 81 -25.27 -9.18 26.45
CA PHE A 81 -25.54 -8.48 25.21
C PHE A 81 -26.36 -7.23 25.54
N VAL A 82 -25.88 -6.04 25.18
CA VAL A 82 -26.65 -4.80 25.27
C VAL A 82 -26.97 -4.36 23.84
N PRO A 83 -28.25 -4.29 23.43
CA PRO A 83 -28.61 -3.78 22.13
C PRO A 83 -28.50 -2.24 22.14
N LEU A 84 -27.42 -1.72 21.58
CA LEU A 84 -27.44 -0.39 20.96
C LEU A 84 -27.66 -0.58 19.46
N ILE A 85 -28.38 0.37 18.85
CA ILE A 85 -28.82 0.34 17.44
C ILE A 85 -29.97 -0.67 17.19
N SER A 86 -31.02 -0.57 18.01
CA SER A 86 -32.40 -0.96 17.64
C SER A 86 -33.37 0.01 18.33
N ALA A 87 -33.38 1.26 17.87
CA ALA A 87 -34.34 2.29 18.28
C ALA A 87 -34.96 2.92 17.03
N PRO A 88 -36.25 3.31 17.06
CA PRO A 88 -36.96 3.80 15.87
C PRO A 88 -36.42 5.14 15.35
N ALA A 89 -36.81 5.47 14.11
CA ALA A 89 -36.27 6.53 13.24
C ALA A 89 -36.50 8.00 13.70
N THR A 90 -36.50 8.27 15.00
CA THR A 90 -36.69 9.61 15.59
C THR A 90 -35.69 9.93 16.72
N ALA A 91 -34.65 9.10 16.91
CA ALA A 91 -33.51 9.50 17.73
C ALA A 91 -32.90 10.78 17.13
N PRO A 92 -32.78 11.89 17.88
CA PRO A 92 -32.18 13.10 17.35
C PRO A 92 -30.75 12.79 16.92
N PHE A 93 -30.39 13.21 15.70
CA PHE A 93 -29.02 13.12 15.21
C PHE A 93 -28.04 13.68 16.25
N LEU A 94 -26.87 13.07 16.37
CA LEU A 94 -25.80 13.54 17.26
C LEU A 94 -25.66 15.05 17.14
N THR A 95 -25.72 15.78 18.26
CA THR A 95 -25.54 17.23 18.21
C THR A 95 -24.15 17.53 17.63
N PRO A 96 -23.91 18.72 17.05
CA PRO A 96 -22.57 19.07 16.57
C PRO A 96 -21.48 18.91 17.64
N ALA A 97 -21.81 19.08 18.92
CA ALA A 97 -20.92 18.83 20.05
C ALA A 97 -20.66 17.33 20.29
N ASP A 98 -21.69 16.48 20.26
CA ASP A 98 -21.54 15.02 20.41
C ASP A 98 -20.78 14.41 19.24
N ALA A 99 -21.07 14.87 18.01
CA ALA A 99 -20.35 14.47 16.81
C ALA A 99 -18.87 14.87 16.89
N ALA A 100 -18.56 16.10 17.30
CA ALA A 100 -17.18 16.55 17.50
C ALA A 100 -16.45 15.73 18.60
N ALA A 101 -17.10 15.45 19.73
CA ALA A 101 -16.53 14.66 20.82
C ALA A 101 -16.26 13.20 20.40
N LEU A 102 -17.20 12.57 19.68
CA LEU A 102 -17.02 11.24 19.12
C LEU A 102 -15.91 11.22 18.05
N ASN A 103 -15.85 12.25 17.20
CA ASN A 103 -14.83 12.38 16.16
C ASN A 103 -13.42 12.53 16.76
N ALA A 104 -13.25 13.27 17.85
CA ALA A 104 -11.97 13.41 18.57
C ALA A 104 -11.50 12.07 19.19
N GLU A 105 -12.39 11.38 19.92
CA GLU A 105 -12.13 10.06 20.52
C GLU A 105 -11.81 8.99 19.46
N LEU A 106 -12.49 9.00 18.30
CA LEU A 106 -12.22 8.10 17.18
C LEU A 106 -10.90 8.43 16.45
N SER A 107 -10.56 9.72 16.31
CA SER A 107 -9.29 10.18 15.71
C SER A 107 -8.07 9.85 16.58
N GLY A 108 -8.29 9.57 17.86
CA GLY A 108 -7.21 9.32 18.82
C GLY A 108 -6.50 10.59 19.27
N GLU A 109 -7.14 11.77 19.14
CA GLU A 109 -6.66 12.99 19.80
C GLU A 109 -7.22 13.04 21.22
N PRO A 110 -6.39 12.84 22.26
CA PRO A 110 -6.88 12.71 23.62
C PRO A 110 -7.17 14.09 24.24
N ASP A 111 -8.34 14.66 23.97
CA ASP A 111 -8.84 15.73 24.83
C ASP A 111 -9.18 15.15 26.21
N SER A 112 -8.40 15.54 27.22
CA SER A 112 -8.38 14.97 28.56
C SER A 112 -9.68 15.16 29.36
N ARG A 113 -10.64 15.92 28.81
CA ARG A 113 -11.87 16.39 29.46
C ARG A 113 -13.02 15.37 29.46
N PHE A 114 -13.10 14.44 28.51
CA PHE A 114 -14.23 13.49 28.40
C PHE A 114 -13.96 12.11 29.02
N LYS A 115 -13.79 12.02 30.34
CA LYS A 115 -13.53 10.73 31.06
C LYS A 115 -14.69 9.71 31.00
N LEU A 116 -15.87 10.10 30.54
CA LEU A 116 -17.06 9.24 30.47
C LEU A 116 -17.09 8.36 29.21
N LEU A 117 -16.67 8.90 28.05
CA LEU A 117 -16.76 8.21 26.76
C LEU A 117 -15.78 7.02 26.66
N PRO A 118 -14.51 7.09 27.13
CA PRO A 118 -13.61 5.94 27.24
C PRO A 118 -14.04 4.87 28.25
N ARG A 119 -15.08 5.12 29.07
CA ARG A 119 -15.74 4.13 29.95
C ARG A 119 -16.94 3.50 29.25
N LEU A 120 -17.79 4.28 28.59
CA LEU A 120 -18.90 3.79 27.75
C LEU A 120 -18.39 2.92 26.59
N LEU A 121 -17.37 3.37 25.85
CA LEU A 121 -16.73 2.61 24.78
C LEU A 121 -15.90 1.43 25.28
N ARG A 122 -15.56 1.37 26.58
CA ARG A 122 -15.02 0.15 27.22
C ARG A 122 -16.12 -0.86 27.51
N ARG A 123 -17.28 -0.38 28.02
CA ARG A 123 -18.49 -1.19 28.21
C ARG A 123 -19.02 -1.78 26.90
N ALA A 124 -18.92 -1.02 25.80
CA ALA A 124 -19.25 -1.47 24.44
C ALA A 124 -18.08 -2.13 23.67
N GLY A 125 -16.90 -2.31 24.29
CA GLY A 125 -15.84 -3.21 23.81
C GLY A 125 -14.89 -2.70 22.70
N PHE A 126 -14.75 -1.40 22.46
CA PHE A 126 -14.25 -0.87 21.17
C PHE A 126 -12.73 -0.65 20.95
N TYR A 127 -11.80 -0.91 21.89
CA TYR A 127 -10.34 -0.57 21.83
C TYR A 127 -9.64 -0.29 20.45
N HIS A 128 -9.11 0.95 20.24
CA HIS A 128 -8.24 1.56 19.19
C HIS A 128 -8.30 1.16 17.70
N HIS A 129 -8.74 -0.03 17.32
CA HIS A 129 -8.97 -0.43 15.92
C HIS A 129 -10.36 0.05 15.43
N ARG A 130 -10.72 1.29 15.81
CA ARG A 130 -12.13 1.73 15.98
C ARG A 130 -12.84 2.12 14.71
N ALA A 131 -12.26 2.98 13.88
CA ALA A 131 -12.90 3.58 12.71
C ALA A 131 -13.57 2.53 11.81
N THR A 132 -12.84 1.47 11.45
CA THR A 132 -13.36 0.38 10.59
C THR A 132 -14.63 -0.27 11.15
N ARG A 133 -14.64 -0.59 12.45
CA ARG A 133 -15.79 -1.24 13.10
C ARG A 133 -16.96 -0.30 13.32
N ALA A 134 -16.70 1.00 13.40
CA ALA A 134 -17.74 2.01 13.46
C ALA A 134 -18.42 2.20 12.08
N VAL A 135 -17.67 2.09 10.97
CA VAL A 135 -18.28 2.03 9.61
C VAL A 135 -19.08 0.74 9.40
N GLU A 136 -18.60 -0.40 9.91
CA GLU A 136 -19.36 -1.67 9.88
C GLU A 136 -20.74 -1.53 10.59
N ALA A 137 -20.89 -0.63 11.58
CA ALA A 137 -22.17 -0.36 12.24
C ALA A 137 -23.17 0.46 11.38
N LEU A 138 -22.71 1.04 10.25
CA LEU A 138 -23.58 1.73 9.29
C LEU A 138 -24.18 0.79 8.23
N ILE A 139 -23.78 -0.49 8.15
CA ILE A 139 -24.33 -1.47 7.19
C ILE A 139 -25.88 -1.53 7.20
N PRO A 140 -26.59 -1.59 8.35
CA PRO A 140 -28.06 -1.62 8.36
C PRO A 140 -28.71 -0.24 8.18
N ALA A 141 -27.94 0.85 8.17
CA ALA A 141 -28.49 2.21 8.01
C ALA A 141 -28.85 2.49 6.54
N SER A 142 -29.86 3.35 6.33
CA SER A 142 -30.23 3.82 5.00
C SER A 142 -29.12 4.68 4.35
N ALA A 143 -29.18 4.89 3.03
CA ALA A 143 -28.19 5.70 2.32
C ALA A 143 -28.07 7.14 2.87
N PRO A 144 -29.18 7.87 3.18
CA PRO A 144 -29.08 9.19 3.80
C PRO A 144 -28.44 9.18 5.18
N GLU A 145 -28.75 8.18 6.03
CA GLU A 145 -28.17 8.05 7.37
C GLU A 145 -26.67 7.73 7.31
N ALA A 146 -26.26 6.80 6.46
CA ALA A 146 -24.85 6.46 6.25
C ALA A 146 -24.05 7.67 5.72
N ALA A 147 -24.62 8.41 4.75
CA ALA A 147 -24.01 9.65 4.24
C ALA A 147 -23.90 10.74 5.31
N ALA A 148 -24.95 10.96 6.11
CA ALA A 148 -24.96 11.93 7.20
C ALA A 148 -23.93 11.57 8.30
N ALA A 149 -23.83 10.30 8.66
CA ALA A 149 -22.85 9.80 9.63
C ALA A 149 -21.40 10.01 9.15
N LEU A 150 -21.10 9.70 7.89
CA LEU A 150 -19.78 9.92 7.29
C LEU A 150 -19.43 11.42 7.19
N ALA A 151 -20.40 12.28 6.89
CA ALA A 151 -20.21 13.72 6.86
C ALA A 151 -19.96 14.33 8.25
N ALA A 152 -20.63 13.81 9.29
CA ALA A 152 -20.48 14.27 10.67
C ALA A 152 -19.23 13.71 11.38
N LEU A 153 -18.78 12.51 11.00
CA LEU A 153 -17.72 11.77 11.69
C LEU A 153 -16.57 11.41 10.73
N SER A 154 -15.76 12.41 10.36
CA SER A 154 -14.57 12.23 9.51
C SER A 154 -13.58 11.17 10.00
N ALA A 155 -13.57 10.89 11.32
CA ALA A 155 -12.77 9.83 11.95
C ALA A 155 -13.22 8.39 11.63
N LEU A 156 -14.34 8.22 10.93
CA LEU A 156 -14.72 6.96 10.30
C LEU A 156 -13.85 6.62 9.09
N GLU A 157 -13.20 7.62 8.50
CA GLU A 157 -12.32 7.48 7.34
C GLU A 157 -10.84 7.29 7.71
N PRO A 158 -10.05 6.58 6.88
CA PRO A 158 -8.61 6.52 7.06
C PRO A 158 -7.98 7.88 6.77
N ARG A 159 -7.08 8.34 7.63
CA ARG A 159 -6.39 9.63 7.46
C ARG A 159 -5.52 9.62 6.20
N ALA A 160 -5.79 10.56 5.29
CA ALA A 160 -4.98 10.78 4.08
C ALA A 160 -3.57 11.29 4.41
N ARG A 161 -2.68 11.30 3.41
CA ARG A 161 -1.33 11.85 3.56
C ARG A 161 -1.38 13.40 3.53
N GLY A 162 -0.87 14.03 4.58
CA GLY A 162 -0.81 15.49 4.70
C GLY A 162 -2.18 16.11 5.00
N THR A 163 -2.50 17.23 4.34
CA THR A 163 -3.73 18.01 4.56
C THR A 163 -4.90 17.58 3.66
N GLN A 164 -4.80 16.44 2.96
CA GLN A 164 -5.82 16.03 1.99
C GLN A 164 -7.08 15.48 2.67
N ARG A 165 -8.22 15.69 2.01
CA ARG A 165 -9.52 15.14 2.39
C ARG A 165 -9.84 13.94 1.51
N LEU A 166 -10.85 13.16 1.89
CA LEU A 166 -11.42 12.08 1.07
C LEU A 166 -12.66 12.66 0.40
N ASP A 167 -12.46 13.26 -0.77
CA ASP A 167 -13.45 14.08 -1.48
C ASP A 167 -13.71 13.60 -2.92
N VAL A 168 -12.87 12.73 -3.47
CA VAL A 168 -13.10 12.10 -4.79
C VAL A 168 -13.91 10.84 -4.62
N ARG A 169 -15.16 10.83 -5.10
CA ARG A 169 -15.98 9.62 -5.19
C ARG A 169 -15.41 8.69 -6.26
N VAL A 170 -15.35 7.39 -5.96
CA VAL A 170 -15.15 6.33 -6.94
C VAL A 170 -16.51 5.78 -7.34
N ASP A 171 -16.80 5.79 -8.64
CA ASP A 171 -17.97 5.09 -9.18
C ASP A 171 -17.66 3.60 -9.32
N VAL A 172 -18.54 2.78 -8.75
CA VAL A 172 -18.45 1.31 -8.83
C VAL A 172 -19.52 0.85 -9.81
N PRO A 173 -19.14 0.33 -11.00
CA PRO A 173 -20.11 -0.10 -11.99
C PRO A 173 -20.85 -1.35 -11.49
N THR A 174 -22.17 -1.30 -11.45
CA THR A 174 -23.02 -2.42 -11.05
C THR A 174 -24.00 -2.81 -12.15
N ASP A 175 -24.37 -4.09 -12.18
CA ASP A 175 -25.47 -4.59 -13.00
C ASP A 175 -26.85 -4.21 -12.44
N GLU A 176 -27.91 -4.65 -13.11
CA GLU A 176 -29.31 -4.47 -12.71
C GLU A 176 -29.68 -5.12 -11.37
N THR A 177 -28.87 -6.06 -10.87
CA THR A 177 -29.03 -6.70 -9.56
C THR A 177 -28.23 -5.99 -8.46
N GLY A 178 -27.47 -4.94 -8.79
CA GLY A 178 -26.58 -4.22 -7.88
C GLY A 178 -25.22 -4.89 -7.65
N ARG A 179 -24.90 -5.98 -8.37
CA ARG A 179 -23.59 -6.65 -8.27
C ARG A 179 -22.55 -5.87 -9.05
N VAL A 180 -21.33 -5.80 -8.53
CA VAL A 180 -20.20 -5.15 -9.20
C VAL A 180 -19.87 -5.90 -10.48
N ILE A 181 -19.82 -5.19 -11.61
CA ILE A 181 -19.44 -5.78 -12.90
C ILE A 181 -17.94 -6.05 -12.85
N GLU A 182 -17.51 -7.28 -13.14
CA GLU A 182 -16.10 -7.66 -13.23
C GLU A 182 -15.43 -7.05 -14.48
N THR A 183 -15.13 -5.75 -14.41
CA THR A 183 -14.38 -5.03 -15.43
C THR A 183 -12.90 -5.02 -15.07
N SER A 184 -12.04 -5.20 -16.07
CA SER A 184 -10.62 -4.98 -15.85
C SER A 184 -10.32 -3.50 -15.67
N VAL A 185 -9.40 -3.20 -14.75
CA VAL A 185 -8.98 -1.83 -14.43
C VAL A 185 -7.48 -1.67 -14.53
N GLU A 186 -7.03 -0.51 -14.99
CA GLU A 186 -5.62 -0.15 -14.87
C GLU A 186 -5.27 0.15 -13.41
N VAL A 187 -4.13 -0.36 -12.94
CA VAL A 187 -3.63 -0.13 -11.58
C VAL A 187 -2.31 0.65 -11.65
N GLN A 188 -2.40 1.96 -11.53
CA GLN A 188 -1.27 2.88 -11.36
C GLN A 188 -1.18 3.32 -9.89
N GLN A 189 0.02 3.30 -9.33
CA GLN A 189 0.35 3.79 -8.00
C GLN A 189 0.30 5.32 -7.95
N GLY A 190 -0.25 5.87 -6.87
CA GLY A 190 -0.23 7.30 -6.59
C GLY A 190 1.12 7.83 -6.12
N ARG A 191 1.09 9.06 -5.60
CA ARG A 191 2.25 9.69 -4.92
C ARG A 191 2.45 9.18 -3.47
N LEU A 192 2.16 7.91 -3.21
CA LEU A 192 2.24 7.26 -1.89
C LEU A 192 3.45 6.31 -1.86
N GLY A 193 3.96 5.95 -0.67
CA GLY A 193 5.14 5.08 -0.50
C GLY A 193 4.87 3.57 -0.65
N ASP A 194 3.80 3.18 -1.34
CA ASP A 194 3.10 1.89 -1.25
C ASP A 194 3.37 0.93 -2.44
N CYS A 195 4.43 1.14 -3.22
CA CYS A 195 4.70 0.42 -4.47
C CYS A 195 4.62 -1.12 -4.38
N TRP A 196 4.95 -1.69 -3.22
CA TRP A 196 4.79 -3.10 -2.88
C TRP A 196 3.34 -3.62 -2.97
N PHE A 197 2.36 -2.79 -2.63
CA PHE A 197 0.95 -3.08 -2.68
C PHE A 197 0.39 -2.84 -4.07
N ALA A 198 0.61 -1.64 -4.63
CA ALA A 198 0.15 -1.29 -5.97
C ALA A 198 0.69 -2.25 -7.05
N ALA A 199 1.97 -2.64 -7.00
CA ALA A 199 2.53 -3.61 -7.95
C ALA A 199 1.92 -5.02 -7.79
N ALA A 200 1.64 -5.47 -6.56
CA ALA A 200 1.03 -6.78 -6.35
C ALA A 200 -0.43 -6.81 -6.82
N LEU A 201 -1.19 -5.74 -6.57
CA LEU A 201 -2.56 -5.59 -7.09
C LEU A 201 -2.55 -5.53 -8.62
N ALA A 202 -1.67 -4.73 -9.22
CA ALA A 202 -1.48 -4.66 -10.67
C ALA A 202 -1.05 -6.00 -11.27
N ALA A 203 -0.21 -6.79 -10.59
CA ALA A 203 0.17 -8.12 -11.04
C ALA A 203 -1.01 -9.09 -11.00
N CYS A 204 -1.82 -9.08 -9.93
CA CYS A 204 -3.04 -9.90 -9.86
C CYS A 204 -4.03 -9.53 -10.97
N GLU A 205 -4.28 -8.24 -11.20
CA GLU A 205 -5.16 -7.72 -12.25
C GLU A 205 -4.66 -8.04 -13.67
N HIS A 206 -3.35 -7.95 -13.90
CA HIS A 206 -2.72 -8.35 -15.17
C HIS A 206 -2.83 -9.87 -15.42
N THR A 207 -2.83 -10.67 -14.34
CA THR A 207 -2.88 -12.15 -14.42
C THR A 207 -4.31 -12.66 -14.55
N ARG A 208 -5.27 -12.05 -13.85
CA ARG A 208 -6.70 -12.31 -13.95
C ARG A 208 -7.42 -10.96 -14.10
N PRO A 209 -7.73 -10.51 -15.33
CA PRO A 209 -8.48 -9.28 -15.56
C PRO A 209 -9.81 -9.29 -14.79
N GLY A 210 -10.13 -8.18 -14.12
CA GLY A 210 -11.29 -8.11 -13.21
C GLY A 210 -11.00 -8.57 -11.77
N PHE A 211 -9.78 -9.03 -11.45
CA PHE A 211 -9.39 -9.37 -10.08
C PHE A 211 -9.72 -8.27 -9.08
N THR A 212 -9.41 -7.01 -9.41
CA THR A 212 -9.66 -5.85 -8.53
C THR A 212 -11.15 -5.64 -8.30
N ALA A 213 -11.99 -5.82 -9.32
CA ALA A 213 -13.44 -5.72 -9.21
C ALA A 213 -14.03 -6.85 -8.34
N SER A 214 -13.54 -8.09 -8.49
CA SER A 214 -14.00 -9.25 -7.69
C SER A 214 -13.73 -9.14 -6.18
N LEU A 215 -12.87 -8.20 -5.75
CA LEU A 215 -12.67 -7.88 -4.33
C LEU A 215 -13.76 -6.97 -3.75
N ILE A 216 -14.62 -6.38 -4.58
CA ILE A 216 -15.50 -5.26 -4.22
C ILE A 216 -16.97 -5.69 -4.27
N GLU A 217 -17.73 -5.23 -3.29
CA GLU A 217 -19.18 -5.42 -3.18
C GLU A 217 -19.83 -4.08 -2.81
N SER A 218 -20.79 -3.64 -3.61
CA SER A 218 -21.58 -2.42 -3.33
C SER A 218 -22.73 -2.75 -2.38
N LEU A 219 -22.93 -1.93 -1.35
CA LEU A 219 -24.06 -2.06 -0.42
C LEU A 219 -25.23 -1.14 -0.83
N PRO A 220 -26.50 -1.51 -0.55
CA PRO A 220 -27.67 -0.71 -0.92
C PRO A 220 -27.69 0.72 -0.35
N ASN A 221 -26.93 0.98 0.72
CA ASN A 221 -26.80 2.30 1.33
C ASN A 221 -25.64 3.14 0.76
N GLY A 222 -25.00 2.70 -0.32
CA GLY A 222 -23.91 3.40 -0.99
C GLY A 222 -22.54 3.25 -0.31
N LEU A 223 -22.43 2.45 0.75
CA LEU A 223 -21.15 1.97 1.27
C LEU A 223 -20.59 0.87 0.37
N ILE A 224 -19.29 0.62 0.49
CA ILE A 224 -18.57 -0.42 -0.25
C ILE A 224 -17.94 -1.39 0.75
N GLN A 225 -18.03 -2.70 0.48
CA GLN A 225 -17.22 -3.71 1.14
C GLN A 225 -16.07 -4.14 0.22
N VAL A 226 -14.85 -4.17 0.78
CA VAL A 226 -13.68 -4.74 0.10
C VAL A 226 -13.21 -5.99 0.85
N ARG A 227 -13.07 -7.11 0.15
CA ARG A 227 -12.65 -8.39 0.71
C ARG A 227 -11.12 -8.49 0.69
N LEU A 228 -10.50 -8.24 1.85
CA LEU A 228 -9.07 -8.47 2.07
C LEU A 228 -8.86 -9.72 2.94
N ARG A 229 -7.67 -10.31 2.90
CA ARG A 229 -7.30 -11.50 3.68
C ARG A 229 -6.38 -11.07 4.81
N THR A 230 -6.86 -11.17 6.05
CA THR A 230 -6.10 -10.77 7.24
C THR A 230 -6.06 -11.92 8.24
N GLY A 231 -4.89 -12.55 8.40
CA GLY A 231 -4.81 -13.84 9.11
C GLY A 231 -5.33 -14.99 8.24
N LEU A 232 -5.84 -16.04 8.87
CA LEU A 232 -6.37 -17.23 8.17
C LEU A 232 -7.78 -17.02 7.56
N ARG A 233 -8.33 -15.80 7.56
CA ARG A 233 -9.70 -15.52 7.14
C ARG A 233 -9.78 -14.34 6.16
N ALA A 234 -10.72 -14.43 5.23
CA ALA A 234 -11.22 -13.25 4.54
C ALA A 234 -11.90 -12.33 5.56
N ARG A 235 -11.73 -11.03 5.36
CA ARG A 235 -12.40 -9.95 6.08
C ARG A 235 -12.97 -8.99 5.05
N ALA A 236 -14.29 -8.85 5.06
CA ALA A 236 -14.92 -7.70 4.43
C ALA A 236 -14.56 -6.43 5.23
N VAL A 237 -14.14 -5.40 4.53
CA VAL A 237 -13.75 -4.09 5.07
C VAL A 237 -14.75 -3.08 4.52
N THR A 238 -15.67 -2.62 5.37
CA THR A 238 -16.66 -1.62 4.96
C THR A 238 -16.02 -0.23 4.96
N ILE A 239 -16.17 0.50 3.85
CA ILE A 239 -15.65 1.83 3.60
C ILE A 239 -16.68 2.68 2.84
N SER A 240 -16.55 4.00 2.87
CA SER A 240 -17.27 4.85 1.90
C SER A 240 -16.59 4.83 0.53
N PRO A 241 -17.27 5.25 -0.55
CA PRO A 241 -16.69 5.34 -1.89
C PRO A 241 -15.75 6.54 -2.09
N PHE A 242 -15.50 7.36 -1.07
CA PHE A 242 -14.65 8.56 -1.19
C PHE A 242 -13.17 8.25 -0.92
N VAL A 243 -12.27 8.76 -1.76
CA VAL A 243 -10.82 8.58 -1.67
C VAL A 243 -10.09 9.94 -1.81
N PRO A 244 -8.81 10.05 -1.39
CA PRO A 244 -8.11 11.33 -1.46
C PRO A 244 -7.77 11.75 -2.90
N ALA A 245 -7.87 13.05 -3.22
CA ALA A 245 -7.59 13.55 -4.57
C ALA A 245 -6.16 13.28 -5.11
N ARG A 246 -5.18 12.94 -4.27
CA ARG A 246 -3.83 12.45 -4.65
C ARG A 246 -3.36 11.40 -3.63
N HIS A 247 -2.12 10.90 -3.77
CA HIS A 247 -1.55 9.87 -2.87
C HIS A 247 -2.42 8.61 -2.71
N ARG A 248 -3.05 8.17 -3.81
CA ARG A 248 -3.83 6.94 -3.93
C ARG A 248 -3.57 6.25 -5.27
N ALA A 249 -3.88 4.97 -5.39
CA ALA A 249 -3.93 4.24 -6.65
C ALA A 249 -5.01 4.80 -7.60
N GLY A 250 -4.88 4.55 -8.91
CA GLY A 250 -5.79 5.03 -9.95
C GLY A 250 -5.47 4.49 -11.35
N ASP A 251 -6.02 5.11 -12.40
CA ASP A 251 -5.67 4.82 -13.81
C ASP A 251 -4.43 5.61 -14.30
N SER A 252 -3.95 5.36 -15.53
CA SER A 252 -2.84 6.10 -16.20
C SER A 252 -2.99 7.62 -16.23
N ARG A 253 -4.22 8.13 -16.04
CA ARG A 253 -4.55 9.56 -16.03
C ARG A 253 -4.59 10.12 -14.60
N GLY A 254 -4.31 9.31 -13.58
CA GLY A 254 -4.39 9.64 -12.17
C GLY A 254 -5.82 9.78 -11.64
N ARG A 255 -6.83 9.31 -12.38
CA ARG A 255 -8.24 9.31 -11.95
C ARG A 255 -8.48 8.17 -10.96
N ALA A 256 -9.43 8.37 -10.06
CA ALA A 256 -9.78 7.33 -9.09
C ALA A 256 -10.52 6.19 -9.79
N ASN A 257 -10.31 4.97 -9.32
CA ASN A 257 -10.98 3.77 -9.84
C ASN A 257 -11.06 2.70 -8.73
N LEU A 258 -11.45 1.49 -9.09
CA LEU A 258 -11.61 0.37 -8.15
C LEU A 258 -10.33 0.07 -7.34
N ALA A 259 -9.14 0.28 -7.92
CA ALA A 259 -7.88 0.11 -7.19
C ALA A 259 -7.72 1.11 -6.03
N SER A 260 -8.25 2.33 -6.17
CA SER A 260 -8.29 3.33 -5.09
C SER A 260 -9.08 2.82 -3.87
N LEU A 261 -10.16 2.05 -4.09
CA LEU A 261 -10.98 1.49 -3.01
C LEU A 261 -10.27 0.33 -2.31
N VAL A 262 -9.57 -0.51 -3.08
CA VAL A 262 -8.78 -1.63 -2.54
C VAL A 262 -7.59 -1.15 -1.71
N GLU A 263 -6.89 -0.11 -2.18
CA GLU A 263 -5.85 0.59 -1.41
C GLU A 263 -6.41 1.27 -0.16
N LYS A 264 -7.58 1.94 -0.25
CA LYS A 264 -8.27 2.51 0.92
C LYS A 264 -8.56 1.45 1.98
N ALA A 265 -9.08 0.28 1.58
CA ALA A 265 -9.32 -0.83 2.50
C ALA A 265 -8.02 -1.36 3.15
N ALA A 266 -6.90 -1.35 2.42
CA ALA A 266 -5.58 -1.68 2.97
C ALA A 266 -5.08 -0.61 3.96
N ALA A 267 -5.29 0.68 3.68
CA ALA A 267 -4.99 1.78 4.60
C ALA A 267 -5.81 1.68 5.91
N VAL A 268 -7.09 1.29 5.80
CA VAL A 268 -7.97 1.03 6.94
C VAL A 268 -7.50 -0.16 7.78
N THR A 269 -7.14 -1.28 7.15
CA THR A 269 -6.81 -2.53 7.86
C THR A 269 -5.33 -2.69 8.22
N PHE A 270 -4.44 -2.69 7.23
CA PHE A 270 -3.00 -2.84 7.41
C PHE A 270 -2.35 -1.54 7.87
N GLY A 271 -2.72 -0.42 7.25
CA GLY A 271 -2.23 0.93 7.58
C GLY A 271 -2.81 1.53 8.87
N ARG A 272 -3.57 0.73 9.64
CA ARG A 272 -4.18 1.09 10.93
C ARG A 272 -5.01 2.38 10.88
N GLY A 273 -5.76 2.59 9.81
CA GLY A 273 -6.57 3.78 9.59
C GLY A 273 -5.80 4.97 9.00
N THR A 274 -4.67 4.74 8.31
CA THR A 274 -3.90 5.81 7.67
C THR A 274 -3.29 5.36 6.33
N TYR A 275 -3.31 6.23 5.32
CA TYR A 275 -2.59 5.99 4.06
C TYR A 275 -1.07 5.95 4.26
N THR A 276 -0.54 6.75 5.19
CA THR A 276 0.89 6.69 5.56
C THR A 276 1.30 5.35 6.16
N GLY A 277 0.36 4.59 6.75
CA GLY A 277 0.63 3.29 7.36
C GLY A 277 0.77 2.13 6.37
N ILE A 278 0.42 2.33 5.08
CA ILE A 278 0.72 1.36 4.00
C ILE A 278 1.97 1.75 3.20
N GLU A 279 2.68 2.81 3.57
CA GLU A 279 3.99 3.10 3.00
C GLU A 279 5.01 2.05 3.45
N HIS A 280 5.94 1.70 2.56
CA HIS A 280 7.16 0.96 2.91
C HIS A 280 6.96 -0.49 3.40
N GLY A 281 6.17 -1.29 2.66
CA GLY A 281 6.00 -2.72 2.89
C GLY A 281 6.78 -3.63 1.92
N PHE A 282 6.48 -4.94 2.00
CA PHE A 282 7.04 -5.99 1.15
C PHE A 282 5.93 -6.67 0.35
N SER A 283 6.14 -6.93 -0.94
CA SER A 283 5.09 -7.47 -1.84
C SER A 283 4.55 -8.83 -1.41
N GLY A 284 5.32 -9.61 -0.64
CA GLY A 284 4.83 -10.84 0.00
C GLY A 284 3.67 -10.62 0.97
N ASN A 285 3.66 -9.47 1.67
CA ASN A 285 2.53 -9.05 2.49
C ASN A 285 1.34 -8.60 1.64
N ALA A 286 1.57 -8.01 0.46
CA ALA A 286 0.49 -7.57 -0.41
C ALA A 286 -0.23 -8.77 -1.03
N PHE A 287 0.49 -9.75 -1.56
CA PHE A 287 -0.10 -11.01 -1.98
C PHE A 287 -0.82 -11.72 -0.84
N TYR A 288 -0.30 -11.67 0.39
CA TYR A 288 -1.02 -12.19 1.54
C TYR A 288 -2.33 -11.44 1.81
N LEU A 289 -2.34 -10.10 1.75
CA LEU A 289 -3.55 -9.28 1.90
C LEU A 289 -4.57 -9.49 0.78
N LEU A 290 -4.12 -9.70 -0.45
CA LEU A 290 -4.98 -9.81 -1.64
C LEU A 290 -5.49 -11.24 -1.86
N THR A 291 -4.70 -12.26 -1.52
CA THR A 291 -4.97 -13.67 -1.88
C THR A 291 -5.04 -14.62 -0.68
N GLY A 292 -4.55 -14.21 0.50
CA GLY A 292 -4.46 -15.03 1.69
C GLY A 292 -3.26 -15.99 1.72
N GLN A 293 -2.46 -16.04 0.67
CA GLN A 293 -1.27 -16.89 0.61
C GLN A 293 0.01 -16.10 0.88
N VAL A 294 0.89 -16.66 1.72
CA VAL A 294 2.20 -16.07 2.03
C VAL A 294 3.16 -16.35 0.89
N THR A 295 3.70 -15.30 0.28
CA THR A 295 4.60 -15.42 -0.87
C THR A 295 5.97 -14.83 -0.53
N PRO A 296 6.90 -15.64 0.02
CA PRO A 296 8.21 -15.14 0.43
C PRO A 296 9.00 -14.60 -0.77
N ALA A 297 9.87 -13.63 -0.50
CA ALA A 297 10.82 -13.15 -1.51
C ALA A 297 11.81 -14.26 -1.85
N ARG A 298 12.05 -14.48 -3.15
CA ARG A 298 12.95 -15.50 -3.69
C ARG A 298 14.09 -14.84 -4.46
N PRO A 299 15.29 -15.45 -4.55
CA PRO A 299 16.32 -15.01 -5.49
C PRO A 299 15.79 -14.93 -6.93
N VAL A 300 16.33 -14.01 -7.73
CA VAL A 300 15.90 -13.82 -9.12
C VAL A 300 16.28 -15.06 -9.96
N PRO A 301 15.29 -15.78 -10.54
CA PRO A 301 15.52 -17.03 -11.28
C PRO A 301 15.91 -16.76 -12.74
N ARG A 302 16.02 -17.84 -13.53
CA ARG A 302 16.12 -17.76 -15.00
C ARG A 302 14.78 -17.34 -15.63
N LEU A 303 14.81 -16.72 -16.81
CA LEU A 303 13.59 -16.22 -17.47
C LEU A 303 12.60 -17.35 -17.81
N ALA A 304 13.09 -18.52 -18.21
CA ALA A 304 12.23 -19.69 -18.44
C ALA A 304 11.39 -20.08 -17.21
N THR A 305 11.96 -19.96 -15.99
CA THR A 305 11.22 -20.23 -14.75
C THR A 305 10.16 -19.16 -14.47
N VAL A 306 10.44 -17.90 -14.80
CA VAL A 306 9.45 -16.81 -14.70
C VAL A 306 8.30 -17.05 -15.68
N GLN A 307 8.63 -17.43 -16.92
CA GLN A 307 7.66 -17.77 -17.96
C GLN A 307 6.68 -18.86 -17.48
N THR A 308 7.18 -19.98 -16.95
CA THR A 308 6.33 -21.06 -16.41
C THR A 308 5.40 -20.59 -15.27
N TRP A 309 5.78 -19.58 -14.48
CA TRP A 309 4.88 -19.04 -13.45
C TRP A 309 3.77 -18.17 -14.05
N LEU A 310 4.09 -17.34 -15.05
CA LEU A 310 3.11 -16.51 -15.75
C LEU A 310 2.12 -17.37 -16.54
N GLU A 311 2.61 -18.38 -17.27
CA GLU A 311 1.79 -19.36 -18.00
C GLU A 311 0.88 -20.18 -17.08
N ALA A 312 1.31 -20.43 -15.83
CA ALA A 312 0.50 -21.07 -14.80
C ALA A 312 -0.49 -20.11 -14.11
N GLY A 313 -0.75 -18.92 -14.65
CA GLY A 313 -1.72 -17.96 -14.08
C GLY A 313 -1.29 -17.43 -12.72
N ARG A 314 0.02 -17.23 -12.47
CA ARG A 314 0.55 -16.72 -11.20
C ARG A 314 1.07 -15.29 -11.37
N PRO A 315 0.61 -14.32 -10.56
CA PRO A 315 1.09 -12.96 -10.63
C PRO A 315 2.51 -12.88 -10.06
N VAL A 316 3.42 -12.23 -10.80
CA VAL A 316 4.82 -12.10 -10.41
C VAL A 316 5.19 -10.62 -10.29
N VAL A 317 5.94 -10.29 -9.24
CA VAL A 317 6.56 -8.98 -9.06
C VAL A 317 8.04 -9.12 -8.74
N ALA A 318 8.84 -8.14 -9.12
CA ALA A 318 10.28 -8.10 -8.87
C ALA A 318 10.66 -6.85 -8.07
N SER A 319 11.53 -7.00 -7.08
CA SER A 319 11.94 -5.91 -6.17
C SER A 319 13.40 -5.54 -6.35
N THR A 320 13.71 -4.24 -6.39
CA THR A 320 15.08 -3.72 -6.46
C THR A 320 15.67 -3.49 -5.07
N LEU A 321 17.00 -3.58 -4.95
CA LEU A 321 17.70 -3.30 -3.69
C LEU A 321 17.47 -1.85 -3.25
N LEU A 322 17.22 -1.61 -1.96
CA LEU A 322 17.27 -0.27 -1.38
C LEU A 322 18.70 0.28 -1.47
N ARG A 323 18.86 1.47 -2.05
CA ARG A 323 20.13 2.20 -2.17
C ARG A 323 19.89 3.69 -1.88
N TRP A 324 20.93 4.41 -1.48
CA TRP A 324 20.83 5.83 -1.13
C TRP A 324 20.42 6.74 -2.31
N LYS A 325 20.79 6.37 -3.55
CA LYS A 325 20.33 7.09 -4.75
C LYS A 325 18.90 6.63 -5.13
N PRO A 326 18.00 7.53 -5.55
CA PRO A 326 16.61 7.17 -5.83
C PRO A 326 16.43 6.28 -7.06
N ALA A 327 17.37 6.34 -8.01
CA ALA A 327 17.41 5.49 -9.19
C ALA A 327 18.85 5.08 -9.52
N ARG A 328 18.98 4.02 -10.31
CA ARG A 328 20.21 3.52 -10.92
C ARG A 328 20.05 3.60 -12.43
N LEU A 329 21.05 4.19 -13.09
CA LEU A 329 21.16 4.15 -14.55
C LEU A 329 21.87 2.85 -14.94
N ILE A 330 21.36 2.16 -15.96
CA ILE A 330 21.94 0.95 -16.53
C ILE A 330 22.16 1.21 -18.04
N PRO A 331 23.35 0.92 -18.59
CA PRO A 331 23.56 0.92 -20.04
C PRO A 331 22.66 -0.14 -20.69
N ARG A 332 22.08 0.18 -21.86
CA ARG A 332 21.37 -0.81 -22.65
C ARG A 332 22.37 -1.76 -23.32
N GLU A 333 21.93 -2.97 -23.64
CA GLU A 333 22.74 -3.95 -24.36
C GLU A 333 22.66 -3.77 -25.89
N ASP A 334 21.56 -3.21 -26.39
CA ASP A 334 21.36 -2.92 -27.82
C ASP A 334 21.96 -1.58 -28.26
N ASP A 335 22.07 -0.61 -27.34
CA ASP A 335 22.77 0.67 -27.54
C ASP A 335 23.44 1.11 -26.22
N PRO A 336 24.73 0.80 -26.00
CA PRO A 336 25.45 1.20 -24.79
C PRO A 336 25.57 2.72 -24.57
N GLY A 337 25.33 3.54 -25.60
CA GLY A 337 25.27 5.00 -25.49
C GLY A 337 23.97 5.49 -24.84
N ARG A 338 22.91 4.67 -24.87
CA ARG A 338 21.62 4.92 -24.19
C ARG A 338 21.58 4.23 -22.82
N GLN A 339 20.82 4.81 -21.90
CA GLN A 339 20.65 4.31 -20.54
C GLN A 339 19.19 4.25 -20.13
N ILE A 340 18.84 3.24 -19.34
CA ILE A 340 17.53 3.10 -18.68
C ILE A 340 17.62 3.47 -17.20
N ALA A 341 16.58 4.13 -16.67
CA ALA A 341 16.49 4.49 -15.26
C ALA A 341 15.62 3.51 -14.48
N VAL A 342 16.22 2.75 -13.56
CA VAL A 342 15.51 1.83 -12.66
C VAL A 342 15.47 2.41 -11.26
N MET A 343 14.30 2.40 -10.60
CA MET A 343 14.15 2.91 -9.23
C MET A 343 14.72 1.93 -8.21
N ASN A 344 15.42 2.44 -7.19
CA ASN A 344 15.95 1.62 -6.08
C ASN A 344 14.92 1.51 -4.95
N GLY A 345 14.89 0.38 -4.24
CA GLY A 345 13.90 0.11 -3.19
C GLY A 345 12.46 0.12 -3.72
N HIS A 346 12.25 -0.35 -4.95
CA HIS A 346 10.98 -0.25 -5.67
C HIS A 346 10.55 -1.61 -6.23
N VAL A 347 9.24 -1.77 -6.41
CA VAL A 347 8.62 -3.02 -6.87
C VAL A 347 8.04 -2.81 -8.26
N TYR A 348 8.31 -3.76 -9.15
CA TYR A 348 7.85 -3.77 -10.54
C TYR A 348 6.94 -4.97 -10.77
N VAL A 349 5.89 -4.80 -11.57
CA VAL A 349 5.06 -5.88 -12.11
C VAL A 349 5.87 -6.64 -13.15
N VAL A 350 5.83 -7.97 -13.17
CA VAL A 350 6.31 -8.75 -14.31
C VAL A 350 5.10 -9.06 -15.19
N CYS A 351 5.12 -8.54 -16.42
CA CYS A 351 3.98 -8.63 -17.35
C CYS A 351 4.13 -9.77 -18.38
N GLY A 352 5.35 -10.18 -18.72
CA GLY A 352 5.58 -11.18 -19.76
C GLY A 352 7.05 -11.48 -20.02
N ILE A 353 7.31 -12.50 -20.86
CA ILE A 353 8.60 -12.76 -21.50
C ILE A 353 8.37 -12.72 -23.02
N ALA A 354 9.20 -12.01 -23.77
CA ALA A 354 9.06 -11.85 -25.22
C ALA A 354 10.42 -11.73 -25.93
N ARG A 355 10.47 -11.96 -27.25
CA ARG A 355 11.66 -11.72 -28.08
C ARG A 355 11.58 -10.33 -28.73
N VAL A 356 12.17 -9.35 -28.07
CA VAL A 356 12.07 -7.92 -28.41
C VAL A 356 13.39 -7.19 -28.17
N ASP A 357 13.53 -5.97 -28.70
CA ASP A 357 14.60 -5.03 -28.32
C ASP A 357 14.35 -4.37 -26.94
N GLU A 358 15.24 -3.49 -26.46
CA GLU A 358 15.01 -2.76 -25.19
C GLU A 358 14.03 -1.57 -25.33
N ASP A 359 13.48 -1.36 -26.52
CA ASP A 359 12.33 -0.49 -26.80
C ASP A 359 11.00 -1.28 -26.85
N GLY A 360 11.02 -2.61 -26.65
CA GLY A 360 9.84 -3.47 -26.66
C GLY A 360 9.34 -3.83 -28.06
N ARG A 361 10.12 -3.53 -29.11
CA ARG A 361 9.73 -3.77 -30.50
C ARG A 361 10.02 -5.23 -30.88
N PRO A 362 9.15 -5.88 -31.66
CA PRO A 362 9.45 -7.19 -32.22
C PRO A 362 10.66 -7.09 -33.15
N LEU A 363 11.56 -8.05 -33.04
CA LEU A 363 12.72 -8.17 -33.92
C LEU A 363 12.37 -9.03 -35.15
N PRO A 364 12.95 -8.75 -36.35
CA PRO A 364 12.75 -9.57 -37.54
C PRO A 364 13.00 -11.05 -37.26
N ASP A 365 12.19 -11.89 -37.91
CA ASP A 365 12.25 -13.36 -37.88
C ASP A 365 12.19 -14.01 -36.48
N GLY A 366 11.83 -13.23 -35.44
CA GLY A 366 11.83 -13.70 -34.06
C GLY A 366 13.22 -14.08 -33.51
N ALA A 367 14.31 -13.73 -34.20
CA ALA A 367 15.67 -14.14 -33.87
C ALA A 367 16.27 -13.45 -32.62
N GLY A 368 15.50 -12.57 -31.97
CA GLY A 368 15.92 -11.77 -30.81
C GLY A 368 16.14 -12.57 -29.51
N PRO A 369 16.92 -12.02 -28.56
CA PRO A 369 17.04 -12.59 -27.22
C PRO A 369 15.69 -12.53 -26.48
N LEU A 370 15.46 -13.49 -25.58
CA LEU A 370 14.32 -13.41 -24.65
C LEU A 370 14.57 -12.28 -23.64
N ARG A 371 13.59 -11.39 -23.51
CA ARG A 371 13.58 -10.29 -22.54
C ARG A 371 12.36 -10.40 -21.63
N ILE A 372 12.55 -10.03 -20.36
CA ILE A 372 11.46 -9.87 -19.40
C ILE A 372 10.85 -8.49 -19.52
N HIS A 373 9.53 -8.43 -19.66
CA HIS A 373 8.74 -7.21 -19.63
C HIS A 373 8.34 -6.90 -18.19
N LEU A 374 8.83 -5.77 -17.68
CA LEU A 374 8.55 -5.25 -16.34
C LEU A 374 7.83 -3.92 -16.43
N ARG A 375 6.74 -3.75 -15.69
CA ARG A 375 6.02 -2.46 -15.58
C ARG A 375 6.25 -1.81 -14.21
N ASN A 376 6.60 -0.53 -14.23
CA ASN A 376 6.68 0.32 -13.05
C ASN A 376 5.25 0.72 -12.62
N PRO A 377 4.78 0.36 -11.41
CA PRO A 377 3.43 0.70 -10.96
C PRO A 377 3.20 2.22 -10.87
N LEU A 378 4.24 3.04 -10.69
CA LEU A 378 4.10 4.51 -10.72
C LEU A 378 3.69 5.05 -12.10
N GLY A 379 3.82 4.24 -13.16
CA GLY A 379 3.66 4.65 -14.54
C GLY A 379 4.44 5.92 -14.89
N GLY A 380 3.85 6.69 -15.78
CA GLY A 380 4.43 7.91 -16.34
C GLY A 380 4.17 8.00 -17.83
N ALA A 381 4.08 9.23 -18.35
CA ALA A 381 4.19 9.43 -19.78
C ALA A 381 5.58 8.97 -20.23
N ASP A 382 5.65 8.27 -21.36
CA ASP A 382 6.93 7.91 -21.93
C ASP A 382 7.79 9.17 -22.15
N PRO A 383 9.10 9.07 -21.93
CA PRO A 383 9.98 10.22 -21.91
C PRO A 383 9.97 10.91 -23.28
N ARG A 384 9.64 12.21 -23.29
CA ARG A 384 9.60 13.02 -24.52
C ARG A 384 10.93 12.86 -25.29
N PRO A 385 10.89 12.82 -26.64
CA PRO A 385 12.09 12.83 -27.47
C PRO A 385 13.09 13.91 -26.99
N GLY A 386 14.35 13.52 -26.81
CA GLY A 386 15.41 14.39 -26.30
C GLY A 386 15.57 14.46 -24.77
N SER A 387 14.72 13.82 -23.95
CA SER A 387 14.96 13.77 -22.51
C SER A 387 16.18 12.89 -22.18
N ARG A 388 17.15 13.42 -21.42
CA ARG A 388 18.42 12.71 -21.13
C ARG A 388 18.29 11.47 -20.24
N HIS A 389 17.18 11.32 -19.51
CA HIS A 389 16.98 10.24 -18.54
C HIS A 389 15.57 9.64 -18.69
N PRO A 390 15.40 8.62 -19.54
CA PRO A 390 14.11 8.01 -19.77
C PRO A 390 13.66 7.19 -18.56
N ARG A 391 12.81 7.77 -17.70
CA ARG A 391 11.95 6.99 -16.81
C ARG A 391 10.88 6.36 -17.68
N ARG A 392 10.99 5.05 -17.90
CA ARG A 392 9.97 4.30 -18.64
C ARG A 392 8.98 3.66 -17.68
N THR A 393 7.74 3.59 -18.13
CA THR A 393 6.71 2.77 -17.49
C THR A 393 7.02 1.30 -17.71
N ASP A 394 7.45 0.92 -18.92
CA ASP A 394 7.78 -0.46 -19.29
C ASP A 394 9.28 -0.63 -19.58
N LEU A 395 9.86 -1.71 -19.06
CA LEU A 395 11.26 -2.10 -19.23
C LEU A 395 11.32 -3.49 -19.86
N TYR A 396 12.20 -3.66 -20.86
CA TYR A 396 12.44 -4.95 -21.53
C TYR A 396 13.90 -5.34 -21.30
N LEU A 397 14.14 -6.27 -20.37
CA LEU A 397 15.48 -6.57 -19.86
C LEU A 397 15.93 -7.98 -20.26
N SER A 398 17.21 -8.16 -20.54
CA SER A 398 17.79 -9.51 -20.65
C SER A 398 17.80 -10.23 -19.29
N GLU A 399 18.05 -11.54 -19.28
CA GLU A 399 18.25 -12.27 -18.01
C GLU A 399 19.41 -11.67 -17.20
N ALA A 400 20.50 -11.26 -17.86
CA ALA A 400 21.69 -10.72 -17.23
C ALA A 400 21.41 -9.35 -16.57
N GLN A 401 20.71 -8.45 -17.28
CA GLN A 401 20.21 -7.20 -16.72
C GLN A 401 19.27 -7.47 -15.54
N PHE A 402 18.25 -8.32 -15.72
CA PHE A 402 17.25 -8.62 -14.70
C PHE A 402 17.90 -9.10 -13.38
N ARG A 403 18.79 -10.09 -13.45
CA ARG A 403 19.51 -10.64 -12.28
C ARG A 403 20.55 -9.67 -11.68
N ARG A 404 21.04 -8.68 -12.43
CA ARG A 404 21.97 -7.63 -11.96
C ARG A 404 21.26 -6.43 -11.31
N ILE A 405 19.97 -6.24 -11.61
CA ILE A 405 19.17 -5.07 -11.21
C ILE A 405 18.28 -5.42 -10.01
N PHE A 406 17.59 -6.56 -10.08
CA PHE A 406 16.61 -6.98 -9.09
C PHE A 406 17.27 -7.85 -8.01
N LEU A 407 16.83 -7.68 -6.76
CA LEU A 407 17.28 -8.48 -5.63
C LEU A 407 16.47 -9.78 -5.53
N SER A 408 15.16 -9.66 -5.74
CA SER A 408 14.21 -10.74 -5.47
C SER A 408 12.96 -10.67 -6.35
N VAL A 409 12.26 -11.80 -6.39
CA VAL A 409 10.92 -11.93 -6.96
C VAL A 409 9.95 -12.46 -5.90
N ASN A 410 8.69 -12.03 -5.96
CA ASN A 410 7.58 -12.61 -5.21
C ASN A 410 6.57 -13.16 -6.22
N VAL A 411 6.06 -14.36 -5.95
CA VAL A 411 5.20 -15.12 -6.88
C VAL A 411 3.91 -15.47 -6.15
N GLY A 412 2.78 -14.96 -6.65
CA GLY A 412 1.44 -15.21 -6.15
C GLY A 412 1.00 -16.67 -6.20
N PRO A 413 -0.18 -17.00 -5.65
CA PRO A 413 -0.88 -18.24 -6.01
C PRO A 413 -1.24 -18.27 -7.49
N ILE A 414 -1.70 -19.43 -7.96
CA ILE A 414 -2.50 -19.49 -9.20
C ILE A 414 -3.79 -18.73 -8.93
N LEU A 415 -4.13 -17.77 -9.78
CA LEU A 415 -5.43 -17.10 -9.78
C LEU A 415 -6.33 -17.83 -10.76
N THR A 416 -7.17 -18.72 -10.25
CA THR A 416 -8.24 -19.31 -11.06
C THR A 416 -9.35 -18.28 -11.26
N ASP A 417 -10.09 -18.43 -12.36
CA ASP A 417 -11.45 -17.90 -12.43
C ASP A 417 -12.29 -18.58 -11.34
N ALA A 418 -13.23 -17.82 -10.76
CA ALA A 418 -13.91 -18.16 -9.51
C ALA A 418 -15.28 -18.83 -9.72
#